data_AF-A0A0G1ZRE6-F1
#
_entry.id   AF-A0A0G1ZRE6-F1
#
_cell.length_a   1.000
_cell.length_b   1.000
_cell.length_c   1.000
_cell.angle_alpha   90.00
_cell.angle_beta   90.00
_cell.angle_gamma   90.00
#
_symmetry.space_group_name_H-M   'P 1'
#
loop_
_entity.id
_entity.type
_entity.pdbx_description
1 polymer ?
#
loop_
_entity_poly.entity_id
_entity_poly.type
_entity_poly.pdbx_seq_one_letter_code
_entity_poly.pdbx_strand_id
1 'polypeptide(L)'
;MSRRRSPSERIADLLTDGFGTISFFMVNVVLFAAWIIVNAGLVRGIAPFDPYPFNFLTMVVSLEAIFLSVIVLISQNRAAKNADLREEIDFQVNVQSEREITKILNMLEAIEAHMKIAKQHDLELLEMKEHLNLDELERRIRKTMAP
;
A
#
# COMPACT_ATOMS: atom_id res chain seq x y z
N MET A 1 9.75 -11.71 -22.02
CA MET A 1 10.65 -10.78 -21.31
C MET A 1 10.91 -11.31 -19.90
N SER A 2 12.00 -12.06 -19.72
CA SER A 2 12.45 -12.54 -18.42
C SER A 2 13.25 -11.45 -17.71
N ARG A 3 12.60 -10.61 -16.89
CA ARG A 3 13.30 -9.68 -15.98
C ARG A 3 14.12 -10.52 -15.01
N ARG A 4 15.44 -10.45 -15.13
CA ARG A 4 16.37 -10.95 -14.11
C ARG A 4 16.03 -10.20 -12.82
N ARG A 5 15.44 -10.90 -11.85
CA ARG A 5 15.20 -10.36 -10.50
C ARG A 5 16.53 -9.87 -9.95
N SER A 6 16.61 -8.58 -9.64
CA SER A 6 17.81 -8.02 -9.02
C SER A 6 18.02 -8.70 -7.66
N PRO A 7 19.27 -8.97 -7.22
CA PRO A 7 19.53 -9.49 -5.87
C PRO A 7 18.88 -8.62 -4.78
N SER A 8 18.73 -7.31 -5.02
CA SER A 8 18.02 -6.39 -4.14
C SER A 8 16.52 -6.68 -4.02
N GLU A 9 15.86 -7.12 -5.10
CA GLU A 9 14.42 -7.48 -5.08
C GLU A 9 14.20 -8.77 -4.28
N ARG A 10 15.11 -9.74 -4.39
CA ARG A 10 15.04 -10.98 -3.60
C ARG A 10 15.24 -10.74 -2.11
N ILE A 11 16.19 -9.87 -1.75
CA ILE A 11 16.42 -9.49 -0.35
C ILE A 11 15.21 -8.71 0.18
N ALA A 12 14.64 -7.80 -0.61
CA ALA A 12 13.45 -7.06 -0.22
C ALA A 12 12.25 -7.97 0.06
N ASP A 13 11.99 -8.98 -0.78
CA ASP A 13 10.89 -9.93 -0.55
C ASP A 13 11.14 -10.80 0.70
N LEU A 14 12.37 -11.26 0.93
CA LEU A 14 12.76 -12.02 2.13
C LEU A 14 12.65 -11.19 3.42
N LEU A 15 13.03 -9.91 3.36
CA LEU A 15 12.89 -8.98 4.48
C LEU A 15 11.42 -8.66 4.75
N THR A 16 10.59 -8.56 3.72
CA THR A 16 9.15 -8.23 3.84
C THR A 16 8.37 -9.39 4.48
N ASP A 17 8.67 -10.64 4.09
CA ASP A 17 8.02 -11.82 4.67
C ASP A 17 8.54 -12.16 6.08
N GLY A 18 9.82 -11.86 6.37
CA GLY A 18 10.46 -12.19 7.65
C GLY A 18 10.21 -11.18 8.78
N PHE A 19 10.34 -9.88 8.51
CA PHE A 19 10.37 -8.84 9.55
C PHE A 19 8.99 -8.24 9.88
N GLY A 20 7.95 -8.56 9.09
CA GLY A 20 6.57 -8.13 9.35
C GLY A 20 5.74 -9.11 10.18
N THR A 21 6.29 -10.28 10.54
CA THR A 21 5.54 -11.36 11.18
C THR A 21 5.68 -11.31 12.70
N ILE A 22 4.58 -11.56 13.43
CA ILE A 22 4.57 -11.65 14.92
C ILE A 22 5.62 -12.63 15.48
N SER A 23 6.04 -13.60 14.67
CA SER A 23 7.10 -14.57 14.96
C SER A 23 8.46 -13.91 15.20
N PHE A 24 8.87 -12.92 14.40
CA PHE A 24 10.15 -12.23 14.58
C PHE A 24 10.22 -11.46 15.89
N PHE A 25 9.12 -10.78 16.24
CA PHE A 25 8.97 -10.11 17.53
C PHE A 25 9.10 -11.09 18.70
N MET A 26 8.43 -12.25 18.63
CA MET A 26 8.51 -13.28 19.67
C MET A 26 9.92 -13.82 19.87
N VAL A 27 10.68 -14.05 18.78
CA VAL A 27 12.07 -14.49 18.87
C VAL A 27 12.92 -13.48 19.62
N ASN A 28 12.78 -12.19 19.32
CA ASN A 28 13.51 -11.12 20.02
C ASN A 28 13.14 -11.03 21.50
N VAL A 29 11.86 -11.13 21.84
CA VAL A 29 11.40 -11.15 23.25
C VAL A 29 12.04 -12.31 24.01
N VAL A 30 12.06 -13.51 23.43
CA VAL A 30 12.68 -14.69 24.04
C VAL A 30 14.20 -14.51 24.18
N LEU A 31 14.86 -13.97 23.15
CA LEU A 31 16.29 -13.69 23.17
C LEU A 31 16.66 -12.71 24.29
N PHE A 32 15.94 -11.60 24.42
CA PHE A 32 16.18 -10.60 25.46
C PHE A 32 15.85 -11.13 26.85
N ALA A 33 14.76 -11.88 27.00
CA ALA A 33 14.43 -12.52 28.27
C ALA A 33 15.52 -13.52 28.70
N ALA A 34 16.02 -14.34 27.76
CA ALA A 34 17.12 -15.26 28.02
C ALA A 34 18.41 -14.51 28.41
N TRP A 35 18.74 -13.42 27.71
CA TRP A 35 19.90 -12.58 28.03
C TRP A 35 19.82 -12.00 29.44
N ILE A 36 18.67 -11.47 29.83
CA ILE A 36 18.44 -10.91 31.16
C ILE A 36 18.56 -12.00 32.23
N ILE A 37 17.98 -13.19 32.02
CA ILE A 37 18.07 -14.30 32.99
C ILE A 37 19.53 -14.74 33.21
N VAL A 38 20.31 -14.85 32.13
CA VAL A 38 21.73 -15.22 32.20
C VAL A 38 22.55 -14.14 32.92
N ASN A 39 22.33 -12.86 32.60
CA ASN A 39 23.13 -11.76 33.16
C ASN A 39 22.63 -11.23 34.51
N ALA A 40 21.41 -11.58 34.95
CA ALA A 40 20.88 -11.27 36.27
C ALA A 40 21.47 -12.15 37.39
N GLY A 41 22.41 -13.05 37.09
CA GLY A 41 23.07 -13.92 38.07
C GLY A 41 22.18 -15.07 38.58
N LEU A 42 21.06 -15.35 37.91
CA LEU A 42 20.18 -16.48 38.21
C LEU A 42 20.80 -17.83 37.82
N VAL A 43 21.79 -17.81 36.91
CA VAL A 43 22.51 -19.01 36.44
C VAL A 43 23.79 -19.21 37.25
N ARG A 44 23.77 -20.22 38.13
CA ARG A 44 24.94 -20.61 38.94
C ARG A 44 26.08 -21.09 38.04
N GLY A 45 27.22 -20.40 38.05
CA GLY A 45 28.44 -20.80 37.34
C GLY A 45 28.84 -19.92 36.15
N ILE A 46 28.03 -18.94 35.75
CA ILE A 46 28.37 -17.97 34.69
C ILE A 46 28.62 -16.62 35.35
N ALA A 47 29.81 -16.04 35.13
CA ALA A 47 30.07 -14.67 35.55
C ALA A 47 29.19 -13.71 34.73
N PRO A 48 28.46 -12.78 35.35
CA PRO A 48 27.62 -11.83 34.62
C PRO A 48 28.50 -10.98 33.71
N PHE A 49 28.30 -11.12 32.39
CA PHE A 49 29.09 -10.44 31.37
C PHE A 49 28.58 -9.02 31.10
N ASP A 50 27.27 -8.80 31.25
CA ASP A 50 26.60 -7.50 31.14
C ASP A 50 25.85 -7.19 32.45
N PRO A 51 26.53 -6.71 33.51
CA PRO A 51 25.88 -6.35 34.76
C PRO A 51 24.88 -5.21 34.57
N TYR A 52 23.88 -5.14 35.45
CA TYR A 52 22.97 -3.99 35.50
C TYR A 52 23.79 -2.69 35.55
N PRO A 53 23.63 -1.75 34.59
CA PRO A 53 22.42 -1.45 33.81
C PRO A 53 22.29 -2.06 32.39
N PHE A 54 22.99 -3.15 32.06
CA PHE A 54 22.94 -3.82 30.75
C PHE A 54 23.37 -2.93 29.56
N ASN A 55 24.61 -2.41 29.59
CA ASN A 55 25.11 -1.49 28.56
C ASN A 55 25.21 -2.17 27.17
N PHE A 56 25.61 -3.45 27.12
CA PHE A 56 25.72 -4.15 25.84
C PHE A 56 24.36 -4.44 25.22
N LEU A 57 23.40 -4.93 26.02
CA LEU A 57 22.03 -5.15 25.54
C LEU A 57 21.42 -3.85 25.02
N THR A 58 21.59 -2.74 25.73
CA THR A 58 21.10 -1.43 25.31
C THR A 58 21.69 -0.98 23.98
N MET A 59 23.00 -1.18 23.77
CA MET A 59 23.66 -0.89 22.50
C MET A 59 23.08 -1.73 21.36
N VAL A 60 22.93 -3.05 21.56
CA VAL A 60 22.39 -3.96 20.53
C VAL A 60 20.95 -3.60 20.19
N VAL A 61 20.10 -3.37 21.19
CA VAL A 61 18.68 -2.99 21.00
C VAL A 61 18.56 -1.66 20.25
N SER A 62 19.38 -0.66 20.59
CA SER A 62 19.36 0.63 19.87
C SER A 62 19.75 0.49 18.39
N LEU A 63 20.76 -0.34 18.10
CA LEU A 63 21.17 -0.62 16.72
C LEU A 63 20.07 -1.36 15.96
N GLU A 64 19.48 -2.39 16.58
CA GLU A 64 18.36 -3.14 15.99
C GLU A 64 17.17 -2.23 15.68
N ALA A 65 16.81 -1.32 16.58
CA ALA A 65 15.72 -0.36 16.36
C ALA A 65 15.96 0.53 15.13
N ILE A 66 17.20 0.96 14.89
CA ILE A 66 17.57 1.72 13.68
C ILE A 66 17.37 0.86 12.43
N PHE A 67 17.85 -0.39 12.43
CA PHE A 67 17.66 -1.30 11.31
C PHE A 67 16.18 -1.54 11.00
N LEU A 68 15.37 -1.81 12.03
CA LEU A 68 13.93 -1.99 11.87
C LEU A 68 13.26 -0.75 11.30
N SER A 69 13.62 0.45 11.80
CA SER A 69 13.09 1.71 11.31
C SER A 69 13.39 1.93 9.82
N VAL A 70 14.60 1.60 9.36
CA VAL A 70 14.98 1.71 7.95
C VAL A 70 14.24 0.69 7.09
N ILE A 71 14.10 -0.56 7.54
CA ILE A 71 13.33 -1.60 6.83
C ILE A 71 11.86 -1.18 6.70
N VAL A 72 11.27 -0.68 7.79
CA VAL A 72 9.90 -0.16 7.80
C VAL A 72 9.77 1.00 6.81
N LEU A 73 10.69 1.95 6.80
CA LEU A 73 10.66 3.08 5.87
C LEU A 73 10.77 2.64 4.40
N ILE A 74 11.63 1.67 4.09
CA ILE A 74 11.74 1.10 2.75
C ILE A 74 10.43 0.41 2.35
N SER A 75 9.84 -0.38 3.26
CA SER A 75 8.56 -1.06 3.03
C SER A 75 7.43 -0.06 2.81
N GLN A 76 7.38 1.01 3.62
CA GLN A 76 6.41 2.09 3.48
C GLN A 76 6.56 2.82 2.15
N ASN A 77 7.79 3.16 1.73
CA ASN A 77 8.04 3.82 0.44
C ASN A 77 7.63 2.94 -0.75
N ARG A 78 7.89 1.63 -0.66
CA ARG A 78 7.44 0.64 -1.67
C ARG A 78 5.92 0.53 -1.70
N ALA A 79 5.26 0.50 -0.54
CA ALA A 79 3.81 0.44 -0.43
C ALA A 79 3.15 1.71 -1.00
N ALA A 80 3.70 2.90 -0.70
CA ALA A 80 3.24 4.18 -1.23
C ALA A 80 3.32 4.21 -2.77
N LYS A 81 4.48 3.85 -3.34
CA LYS A 81 4.63 3.78 -4.81
C LYS A 81 3.64 2.81 -5.47
N ASN A 82 3.35 1.68 -4.82
CA ASN A 82 2.36 0.74 -5.32
C ASN A 82 0.93 1.27 -5.19
N ALA A 83 0.64 2.06 -4.15
CA ALA A 83 -0.64 2.73 -3.96
C ALA A 83 -0.87 3.77 -5.05
N ASP A 84 0.13 4.62 -5.34
CA ASP A 84 0.06 5.62 -6.41
C ASP A 84 -0.24 4.99 -7.78
N LEU A 85 0.44 3.87 -8.11
CA LEU A 85 0.19 3.15 -9.36
C LEU A 85 -1.21 2.53 -9.40
N ARG A 86 -1.70 2.00 -8.27
CA ARG A 86 -3.07 1.46 -8.19
C ARG A 86 -4.08 2.56 -8.38
N GLU A 87 -3.89 3.71 -7.77
CA GLU A 87 -4.77 4.88 -7.92
C GLU A 87 -4.82 5.35 -9.38
N GLU A 88 -3.68 5.42 -10.07
CA GLU A 88 -3.64 5.77 -11.49
C GLU A 88 -4.40 4.76 -12.37
N ILE A 89 -4.22 3.46 -12.11
CA ILE A 89 -4.94 2.40 -12.83
C ILE A 89 -6.44 2.47 -12.56
N ASP A 90 -6.84 2.60 -11.29
CA ASP A 90 -8.24 2.68 -10.89
C ASP A 90 -8.92 3.91 -11.51
N PHE A 91 -8.22 5.04 -11.55
CA PHE A 91 -8.69 6.24 -12.25
C PHE A 91 -8.92 5.98 -13.75
N GLN A 92 -7.96 5.35 -14.43
CA GLN A 92 -8.10 5.03 -15.86
C GLN A 92 -9.24 4.05 -16.14
N VAL A 93 -9.40 3.01 -15.31
CA VAL A 93 -10.50 2.06 -15.42
C VAL A 93 -11.84 2.78 -15.22
N ASN A 94 -11.95 3.63 -14.20
CA ASN A 94 -13.16 4.40 -13.95
C ASN A 94 -13.52 5.30 -15.13
N VAL A 95 -12.55 6.06 -15.65
CA VAL A 95 -12.69 6.90 -16.86
C VAL A 95 -13.18 6.08 -18.06
N GLN A 96 -12.63 4.87 -18.25
CA GLN A 96 -13.05 3.99 -19.34
C GLN A 96 -14.48 3.46 -19.14
N SER A 97 -14.83 3.04 -17.92
CA SER A 97 -16.19 2.60 -17.58
C SER A 97 -17.23 3.70 -17.83
N GLU A 98 -16.93 4.94 -17.44
CA GLU A 98 -17.78 6.10 -17.75
C GLU A 98 -18.01 6.27 -19.26
N ARG A 99 -16.97 6.13 -20.09
CA ARG A 99 -17.10 6.20 -21.56
C ARG A 99 -17.97 5.08 -22.11
N GLU A 100 -17.83 3.87 -21.58
CA GLU A 100 -18.62 2.71 -22.01
C GLU A 100 -20.09 2.86 -21.60
N ILE A 101 -20.37 3.33 -20.39
CA ILE A 101 -21.72 3.65 -19.92
C ILE A 101 -22.34 4.73 -20.81
N THR A 102 -21.60 5.80 -21.14
CA THR A 102 -22.09 6.86 -22.06
C THR A 102 -22.49 6.27 -23.40
N LYS A 103 -21.66 5.39 -23.98
CA LYS A 103 -21.94 4.74 -25.26
C LYS A 103 -23.19 3.87 -25.18
N ILE A 104 -23.34 3.09 -24.11
CA ILE A 104 -24.51 2.24 -23.89
C ILE A 104 -25.78 3.10 -23.78
N LEU A 105 -25.74 4.19 -23.02
CA LEU A 105 -26.87 5.13 -22.90
C LEU A 105 -27.26 5.73 -24.26
N ASN A 106 -26.29 6.17 -25.05
CA ASN A 106 -26.55 6.71 -26.39
C ASN A 106 -27.10 5.65 -27.35
N MET A 107 -26.63 4.40 -27.25
CA MET A 107 -27.19 3.28 -28.03
C MET A 107 -28.62 2.94 -27.59
N LEU A 108 -28.91 3.00 -26.30
CA LEU A 108 -30.25 2.77 -25.75
C LEU A 108 -31.23 3.82 -26.28
N GLU A 109 -30.86 5.10 -26.24
CA GLU A 109 -31.68 6.18 -26.80
C GLU A 109 -31.92 6.02 -28.30
N ALA A 110 -30.92 5.57 -29.06
CA ALA A 110 -31.07 5.31 -30.49
C ALA A 110 -32.10 4.19 -30.75
N ILE A 111 -32.11 3.14 -29.90
CA ILE A 111 -33.09 2.06 -29.97
C ILE A 111 -34.49 2.55 -29.57
N GLU A 112 -34.63 3.31 -28.49
CA GLU A 112 -35.90 3.90 -28.05
C GLU A 112 -36.52 4.78 -29.14
N ALA A 113 -35.69 5.63 -29.78
CA ALA A 113 -36.10 6.47 -30.89
C ALA A 113 -36.57 5.65 -32.09
N HIS A 114 -35.87 4.55 -32.42
CA HIS A 114 -36.27 3.65 -33.50
C HIS A 114 -37.60 2.94 -33.22
N MET A 115 -37.81 2.51 -31.97
CA MET A 115 -39.03 1.80 -31.53
C MET A 115 -40.22 2.73 -31.25
N LYS A 116 -40.05 4.06 -31.37
CA LYS A 116 -41.08 5.08 -31.05
C LYS A 116 -41.65 4.94 -29.65
N ILE A 117 -40.84 4.46 -28.71
CA ILE A 117 -41.24 4.40 -27.30
C ILE A 117 -41.27 5.84 -26.79
N ALA A 118 -42.38 6.26 -26.20
CA ALA A 118 -42.49 7.59 -25.61
C ALA A 118 -41.44 7.71 -24.52
N LYS A 119 -40.51 8.69 -24.64
CA LYS A 119 -39.53 8.99 -23.60
C LYS A 119 -40.28 9.27 -22.29
N GLN A 120 -40.16 8.35 -21.34
CA GLN A 120 -40.46 8.69 -19.95
C GLN A 120 -39.39 9.72 -19.55
N HIS A 121 -39.83 10.89 -19.06
CA HIS A 121 -38.91 11.95 -18.62
C HIS A 121 -38.18 11.47 -17.38
N ASP A 122 -37.13 10.68 -17.58
CA ASP A 122 -36.32 10.14 -16.50
C ASP A 122 -35.23 11.17 -16.17
N LEU A 123 -35.50 12.00 -15.16
CA LEU A 123 -34.55 13.02 -14.69
C LEU A 123 -33.21 12.38 -14.30
N GLU A 124 -33.24 11.14 -13.80
CA GLU A 124 -32.05 10.40 -13.35
C GLU A 124 -31.11 10.11 -14.53
N LEU A 125 -31.65 9.76 -15.72
CA LEU A 125 -30.85 9.56 -16.94
C LEU A 125 -30.23 10.86 -17.48
N LEU A 126 -30.89 11.99 -17.28
CA LEU A 126 -30.37 13.31 -17.68
C LEU A 126 -29.22 13.74 -16.76
N GLU A 127 -29.35 13.52 -15.44
CA GLU A 127 -28.29 13.78 -14.46
C GLU A 127 -27.08 12.87 -14.70
N MET A 128 -27.29 11.59 -15.00
CA MET A 128 -26.20 10.67 -15.35
C MET A 128 -25.39 11.19 -16.56
N LYS A 129 -26.07 11.71 -17.59
CA LYS A 129 -25.43 12.32 -18.78
C LYS A 129 -24.63 13.58 -18.49
N GLU A 130 -25.01 14.35 -17.49
CA GLU A 130 -24.28 15.56 -17.08
C GLU A 130 -22.95 15.20 -16.40
N HIS A 131 -22.92 14.14 -15.60
CA HIS A 131 -21.71 13.62 -14.97
C HIS A 131 -20.74 12.89 -15.94
N LEU A 132 -21.21 12.49 -17.14
CA LEU A 132 -20.47 11.72 -18.15
C LEU A 132 -19.58 12.57 -19.09
N ASN A 133 -19.54 13.89 -18.95
CA ASN A 133 -18.71 14.78 -19.79
C ASN A 133 -17.23 14.76 -19.34
N LEU A 134 -16.54 13.66 -19.63
CA LEU A 134 -15.11 13.47 -19.36
C LEU A 134 -14.22 14.62 -19.84
N ASP A 135 -14.59 15.27 -20.96
CA ASP A 135 -13.89 16.44 -21.48
C ASP A 135 -13.94 17.64 -20.51
N GLU A 136 -14.99 17.77 -19.70
CA GLU A 136 -15.10 18.82 -18.72
C GLU A 136 -14.34 18.47 -17.43
N LEU A 137 -14.32 17.20 -17.03
CA LEU A 137 -13.51 16.74 -15.89
C LEU A 137 -12.01 16.88 -16.19
N GLU A 138 -11.57 16.51 -17.38
CA GLU A 138 -10.18 16.69 -17.84
C GLU A 138 -9.80 18.17 -17.91
N ARG A 139 -10.71 19.04 -18.39
CA ARG A 139 -10.52 20.49 -18.37
C ARG A 139 -10.44 21.04 -16.94
N ARG A 140 -11.27 20.58 -16.00
CA ARG A 140 -11.24 21.03 -14.61
C ARG A 140 -9.94 20.64 -13.93
N ILE A 141 -9.50 19.38 -14.06
CA ILE A 141 -8.21 18.92 -13.50
C ILE A 141 -7.05 19.69 -14.11
N ARG A 142 -7.01 19.87 -15.44
CA ARG A 142 -5.98 20.67 -16.12
C ARG A 142 -5.97 22.13 -15.68
N LYS A 143 -7.14 22.71 -15.35
CA LYS A 143 -7.27 24.10 -14.89
C LYS A 143 -6.84 24.28 -13.42
N THR A 144 -6.97 23.24 -12.60
CA THR A 144 -6.52 23.24 -11.20
C THR A 144 -5.03 22.87 -11.03
N MET A 145 -4.43 22.16 -12.00
CA MET A 145 -3.00 21.82 -12.02
C MET A 145 -2.12 22.82 -12.80
N ALA A 146 -2.70 23.84 -13.43
CA ALA A 146 -1.92 24.94 -14.00
C ALA A 146 -1.49 25.89 -12.87
N PRO A 147 -0.18 26.22 -12.74
CA PRO A 147 0.34 27.03 -11.63
C PRO A 147 -0.20 28.46 -11.62
#